data_AF-A0A497A7J5-F1
#
_entry.id   AF-A0A497A7J5-F1
#
_cell.length_a   1.000
_cell.length_b   1.000
_cell.length_c   1.000
_cell.angle_alpha   90.00
_cell.angle_beta   90.00
_cell.angle_gamma   90.00
#
_symmetry.space_group_name_H-M   'P 1'
#
loop_
_entity.id
_entity.type
_entity.pdbx_description
1 polymer ?
#
loop_
_entity_poly.entity_id
_entity_poly.type
_entity_poly.pdbx_seq_one_letter_code
_entity_poly.pdbx_strand_id
1 'polypeptide(L)'
;MRKEKRPLARWRYLIFFLVALCIIVADQLSKAWIRSSLPEGHSLFRLGFFRLTHVHNTGAAFGLFPDQSLVLTIFAIIAGTAVLFFVLYGHRYFPWLENLSAMLVFGLILGGTVGNLIDRFRLG
;
A
#
# COMPACT_ATOMS: atom_id res chain seq x y z
N MET A 1 -16.63 -29.38 20.52
CA MET A 1 -16.95 -29.05 19.11
C MET A 1 -15.68 -28.64 18.38
N ARG A 2 -15.14 -29.53 17.54
CA ARG A 2 -14.00 -29.24 16.67
C ARG A 2 -14.55 -28.38 15.52
N LYS A 3 -14.30 -27.06 15.52
CA LYS A 3 -14.69 -26.20 14.38
C LYS A 3 -14.04 -26.79 13.12
N GLU A 4 -14.86 -27.32 12.23
CA GLU A 4 -14.39 -27.83 10.93
C GLU A 4 -13.65 -26.70 10.22
N LYS A 5 -12.39 -26.96 9.85
CA LYS A 5 -11.58 -26.05 9.03
C LYS A 5 -12.19 -26.03 7.64
N ARG A 6 -13.14 -25.13 7.37
CA ARG A 6 -13.62 -24.90 6.01
C ARG A 6 -12.41 -24.44 5.18
N PRO A 7 -12.00 -25.17 4.13
CA PRO A 7 -10.91 -24.73 3.29
C PRO A 7 -11.28 -23.37 2.71
N LEU A 8 -10.39 -22.40 2.90
CA LEU A 8 -10.56 -21.04 2.42
C LEU A 8 -10.88 -21.06 0.94
N ALA A 9 -11.87 -20.27 0.53
CA ALA A 9 -12.21 -20.17 -0.87
C ALA A 9 -11.08 -19.43 -1.59
N ARG A 10 -10.29 -20.15 -2.40
CA ARG A 10 -9.07 -19.67 -3.07
C ARG A 10 -9.26 -18.32 -3.79
N TRP A 11 -10.46 -18.05 -4.30
CA TRP A 11 -10.83 -16.79 -4.95
C TRP A 11 -10.65 -15.55 -4.07
N ARG A 12 -10.80 -15.67 -2.73
CA ARG A 12 -10.63 -14.54 -1.81
C ARG A 12 -9.19 -14.05 -1.76
N TYR A 13 -8.23 -14.97 -1.77
CA TYR A 13 -6.81 -14.65 -1.89
C TYR A 13 -6.47 -14.04 -3.25
N LEU A 14 -7.10 -14.54 -4.33
CA LEU A 14 -6.95 -13.94 -5.65
C LEU A 14 -7.42 -12.48 -5.66
N ILE A 15 -8.54 -12.16 -5.00
CA ILE A 15 -9.01 -10.78 -4.86
C ILE A 15 -8.00 -9.93 -4.09
N PHE A 16 -7.46 -10.42 -2.97
CA PHE A 16 -6.44 -9.71 -2.20
C PHE A 16 -5.24 -9.32 -3.09
N PHE A 17 -4.67 -10.30 -3.82
CA PHE A 17 -3.53 -10.05 -4.70
C PHE A 17 -3.87 -9.15 -5.89
N LEU A 18 -5.07 -9.31 -6.47
CA LEU A 18 -5.52 -8.48 -7.58
C LEU A 18 -5.70 -7.03 -7.15
N VAL A 19 -6.31 -6.78 -5.99
CA VAL A 19 -6.46 -5.44 -5.44
C VAL A 19 -5.09 -4.81 -5.17
N ALA A 20 -4.19 -5.54 -4.51
CA ALA A 20 -2.82 -5.05 -4.27
C ALA A 20 -2.12 -4.68 -5.58
N LEU A 21 -2.20 -5.54 -6.60
CA LEU A 21 -1.62 -5.29 -7.91
C LEU A 21 -2.23 -4.05 -8.60
N CYS A 22 -3.56 -3.94 -8.61
CA CYS A 22 -4.25 -2.78 -9.19
C CYS A 22 -3.81 -1.48 -8.52
N ILE A 23 -3.67 -1.48 -7.19
CA ILE A 23 -3.24 -0.30 -6.44
C ILE A 23 -1.77 0.04 -6.73
N ILE A 24 -0.88 -0.95 -6.80
CA ILE A 24 0.53 -0.72 -7.18
C ILE A 24 0.62 -0.10 -8.57
N VAL A 25 -0.12 -0.64 -9.53
CA VAL A 25 -0.13 -0.14 -10.91
C VAL A 25 -0.68 1.28 -10.97
N ALA A 26 -1.82 1.53 -10.33
CA ALA A 26 -2.43 2.86 -10.29
C ALA A 26 -1.52 3.89 -9.62
N ASP A 27 -0.89 3.54 -8.50
CA ASP A 27 0.07 4.39 -7.78
C ASP A 27 1.25 4.77 -8.69
N GLN A 28 1.90 3.78 -9.29
CA GLN A 28 3.10 3.99 -10.09
C GLN A 28 2.82 4.74 -11.39
N LEU A 29 1.70 4.47 -12.06
CA LEU A 29 1.28 5.23 -13.24
C LEU A 29 0.95 6.68 -12.89
N SER A 30 0.23 6.91 -11.80
CA SER A 30 -0.12 8.26 -11.35
C SER A 30 1.12 9.08 -11.03
N LYS A 31 2.08 8.47 -10.30
CA LYS A 31 3.35 9.12 -9.96
C LYS A 31 4.22 9.36 -11.18
N ALA A 32 4.29 8.42 -12.12
CA ALA A 32 5.02 8.59 -13.38
C ALA A 32 4.44 9.73 -14.24
N TRP A 33 3.11 9.84 -14.31
CA TRP A 33 2.45 10.94 -14.99
C TRP A 33 2.79 12.30 -14.37
N ILE A 34 2.70 12.43 -13.04
CA ILE A 34 3.03 13.69 -12.36
C ILE A 34 4.51 14.05 -12.50
N ARG A 35 5.43 13.09 -12.30
CA ARG A 35 6.87 13.33 -12.46
C ARG A 35 7.26 13.77 -13.88
N SER A 36 6.54 13.30 -14.91
CA SER A 36 6.82 13.68 -16.30
C SER A 36 6.14 14.96 -16.76
N SER A 37 5.05 15.38 -16.09
CA SER A 37 4.19 16.47 -16.58
C SER A 37 4.21 17.72 -15.70
N LEU A 38 4.69 17.64 -14.45
CA LEU A 38 4.64 18.73 -13.49
C LEU A 38 6.00 18.90 -12.80
N PRO A 39 6.67 20.07 -12.90
CA PRO A 39 7.89 20.33 -12.14
C PRO A 39 7.65 20.21 -10.63
N GLU A 40 8.68 19.82 -9.88
CA GLU A 40 8.59 19.75 -8.43
C GLU A 40 8.21 21.12 -7.82
N GLY A 41 7.41 21.10 -6.74
CA GLY A 41 6.90 22.29 -6.07
C GLY A 41 5.73 22.98 -6.80
N HIS A 42 5.37 22.53 -8.00
CA HIS A 42 4.26 23.10 -8.76
C HIS A 42 2.96 22.33 -8.54
N SER A 43 1.84 23.01 -8.82
CA SER A 43 0.49 22.45 -8.63
C SER A 43 -0.41 22.65 -9.85
N LEU A 44 -1.20 21.62 -10.14
CA LEU A 44 -2.40 21.69 -10.99
C LEU A 44 -3.65 22.02 -10.14
N PHE A 45 -4.70 22.50 -10.80
CA PHE A 45 -5.98 22.85 -10.16
C PHE A 45 -5.81 23.86 -9.01
N ARG A 46 -5.09 24.96 -9.28
CA ARG A 46 -4.67 25.91 -8.22
C ARG A 46 -5.84 26.68 -7.59
N LEU A 47 -6.96 26.78 -8.31
CA LEU A 47 -8.19 27.47 -7.93
C LEU A 47 -9.25 26.41 -7.55
N GLY A 48 -9.87 26.54 -6.37
CA GLY A 48 -10.87 25.59 -5.86
C GLY A 48 -10.42 24.86 -4.59
N PHE A 49 -11.19 23.84 -4.18
CA PHE A 49 -10.95 23.07 -2.94
C PHE A 49 -9.94 21.94 -3.10
N PHE A 50 -9.62 21.54 -4.34
CA PHE A 50 -8.72 20.43 -4.65
C PHE A 50 -7.49 20.94 -5.39
N ARG A 51 -6.30 20.50 -4.98
CA ARG A 51 -5.03 20.83 -5.60
C ARG A 51 -4.16 19.59 -5.69
N LEU A 52 -3.54 19.39 -6.86
CA LEU A 52 -2.59 18.32 -7.07
C LEU A 52 -1.18 18.91 -7.19
N THR A 53 -0.33 18.66 -6.19
CA THR A 53 1.02 19.23 -6.10
C THR A 53 2.06 18.13 -6.26
N HIS A 54 3.10 18.38 -7.06
CA HIS A 54 4.25 17.48 -7.12
C HIS A 54 5.21 17.81 -5.97
N VAL A 55 5.33 16.89 -5.01
CA VAL A 55 6.23 16.99 -3.86
C VAL A 55 7.00 15.68 -3.73
N HIS A 56 8.32 15.76 -3.58
CA HIS A 56 9.13 14.63 -3.17
C HIS A 56 9.17 14.53 -1.64
N ASN A 57 8.76 13.39 -1.08
CA ASN A 57 8.71 13.19 0.37
C ASN A 57 9.84 12.24 0.82
N THR A 58 10.87 12.79 1.45
CA THR A 58 11.97 12.01 2.05
C THR A 58 11.61 11.44 3.43
N GLY A 59 10.49 11.89 4.01
CA GLY A 59 9.99 11.46 5.32
C GLY A 59 8.76 10.55 5.26
N ALA A 60 8.14 10.37 6.43
CA ALA A 60 6.87 9.67 6.61
C ALA A 60 5.67 10.65 6.52
N ALA A 61 4.53 10.28 7.10
CA ALA A 61 3.40 11.19 7.27
C ALA A 61 3.80 12.39 8.17
N PHE A 62 3.23 13.56 7.89
CA PHE A 62 3.47 14.81 8.63
C PHE A 62 4.95 15.27 8.67
N GLY A 63 5.80 14.79 7.75
CA GLY A 63 7.22 15.14 7.73
C GLY A 63 8.04 14.49 8.84
N LEU A 64 7.52 13.44 9.50
CA LEU A 64 8.28 12.69 10.50
C LEU A 64 9.43 11.89 9.86
N PHE A 65 10.55 11.77 10.57
CA PHE A 65 11.75 11.05 10.12
C PHE A 65 12.28 11.53 8.75
N PRO A 66 12.53 12.85 8.58
CA PRO A 66 13.07 13.37 7.32
C PRO A 66 14.44 12.74 7.02
N ASP A 67 14.68 12.44 5.74
CA ASP A 67 15.93 11.86 5.21
C ASP A 67 16.32 10.49 5.80
N GLN A 68 15.38 9.83 6.49
CA GLN A 68 15.55 8.49 7.05
C GLN A 68 14.99 7.40 6.12
N SER A 69 15.28 7.49 4.82
CA SER A 69 14.70 6.58 3.81
C SER A 69 14.95 5.10 4.14
N LEU A 70 16.14 4.75 4.65
CA LEU A 70 16.47 3.39 5.07
C LEU A 70 15.55 2.90 6.20
N VAL A 71 15.34 3.73 7.23
CA VAL A 71 14.47 3.38 8.37
C VAL A 71 13.04 3.15 7.89
N LEU A 72 12.52 4.07 7.07
CA LEU A 72 11.17 3.97 6.53
C LEU A 72 11.00 2.77 5.59
N THR A 73 12.04 2.43 4.84
CA THR A 73 12.10 1.23 4.00
C THR A 73 12.00 -0.04 4.84
N ILE A 74 12.76 -0.15 5.93
CA ILE A 74 12.67 -1.27 6.87
C ILE A 74 11.26 -1.38 7.46
N PHE A 75 10.68 -0.27 7.92
CA PHE A 75 9.32 -0.26 8.44
C PHE A 75 8.29 -0.72 7.41
N ALA A 76 8.40 -0.27 6.15
CA ALA A 76 7.51 -0.69 5.08
C ALA A 76 7.63 -2.19 4.76
N ILE A 77 8.86 -2.74 4.78
CA ILE A 77 9.09 -4.19 4.61
C ILE A 77 8.44 -4.98 5.76
N ILE A 78 8.64 -4.53 7.00
CA ILE A 78 8.02 -5.17 8.18
C ILE A 78 6.49 -5.12 8.07
N ALA A 79 5.92 -3.95 7.74
CA ALA A 79 4.48 -3.78 7.58
C ALA A 79 3.90 -4.67 6.47
N GLY A 80 4.53 -4.70 5.29
CA GLY A 80 4.11 -5.55 4.18
C GLY A 80 4.19 -7.04 4.52
N THR A 81 5.26 -7.46 5.20
CA THR A 81 5.43 -8.85 5.66
C THR A 81 4.37 -9.21 6.71
N ALA A 82 4.07 -8.31 7.64
CA ALA A 82 3.02 -8.50 8.64
C ALA A 82 1.65 -8.66 7.96
N VAL A 83 1.31 -7.83 6.96
CA VAL A 83 0.05 -7.97 6.21
C VAL A 83 -0.03 -9.33 5.51
N LEU A 84 1.03 -9.75 4.83
CA LEU A 84 1.10 -11.08 4.20
C LEU A 84 0.91 -12.20 5.23
N PHE A 85 1.56 -12.09 6.39
CA PHE A 85 1.40 -13.04 7.48
C PHE A 85 -0.05 -13.12 7.99
N PHE A 86 -0.70 -11.97 8.22
CA PHE A 86 -2.09 -11.93 8.68
C PHE A 86 -3.06 -12.53 7.66
N VAL A 87 -2.86 -12.25 6.37
CA VAL A 87 -3.71 -12.80 5.31
C VAL A 87 -3.54 -14.31 5.18
N LEU A 88 -2.30 -14.80 5.15
CA LEU A 88 -2.00 -16.22 4.90
C LEU A 88 -2.20 -17.10 6.14
N TYR A 89 -1.92 -16.59 7.35
CA TYR A 89 -1.88 -17.37 8.58
C TYR A 89 -2.81 -16.85 9.69
N GLY A 90 -3.24 -15.59 9.64
CA GLY A 90 -4.06 -14.96 10.67
C GLY A 90 -5.44 -15.62 10.86
N HIS A 91 -5.95 -16.26 9.82
CA HIS A 91 -7.16 -17.10 9.81
C HIS A 91 -7.21 -18.12 10.98
N ARG A 92 -6.04 -18.65 11.38
CA ARG A 92 -5.93 -19.62 12.48
C ARG A 92 -6.25 -19.05 13.86
N TYR A 93 -6.03 -17.74 14.03
CA TYR A 93 -6.17 -17.04 15.31
C TYR A 93 -7.36 -16.07 15.31
N PHE A 94 -7.71 -15.53 14.14
CA PHE A 94 -8.71 -14.50 13.96
C PHE A 94 -9.65 -14.85 12.79
N PRO A 95 -10.59 -15.79 12.98
CA PRO A 95 -11.45 -16.27 11.90
C PRO A 95 -12.33 -15.16 11.29
N TRP A 96 -12.60 -14.08 12.02
CA TRP A 96 -13.36 -12.93 11.51
C TRP A 96 -12.62 -12.14 10.44
N LEU A 97 -11.29 -12.28 10.32
CA LEU A 97 -10.50 -11.69 9.23
C LEU A 97 -10.67 -12.43 7.90
N GLU A 98 -11.35 -13.58 7.89
CA GLU A 98 -11.61 -14.38 6.69
C GLU A 98 -12.87 -13.95 5.94
N ASN A 99 -13.02 -12.65 5.71
CA ASN A 99 -14.14 -12.11 4.93
C ASN A 99 -13.66 -11.28 3.74
N LEU A 100 -14.56 -11.04 2.78
CA LEU A 100 -14.22 -10.30 1.56
C LEU A 100 -13.69 -8.89 1.87
N SER A 101 -14.33 -8.19 2.80
CA SER A 101 -13.94 -6.84 3.20
C SER A 101 -12.51 -6.80 3.74
N ALA A 102 -12.11 -7.78 4.54
CA ALA A 102 -10.75 -7.89 5.04
C ALA A 102 -9.74 -8.10 3.91
N MET A 103 -10.04 -8.95 2.92
CA MET A 103 -9.16 -9.14 1.76
C MET A 103 -8.99 -7.85 0.94
N LEU A 104 -10.07 -7.08 0.75
CA LEU A 104 -10.03 -5.78 0.08
C LEU A 104 -9.15 -4.80 0.85
N VAL A 105 -9.37 -4.66 2.17
CA VAL A 105 -8.60 -3.75 3.03
C VAL A 105 -7.13 -4.12 3.07
N PHE A 106 -6.79 -5.40 3.27
CA PHE A 106 -5.40 -5.84 3.27
C PHE A 106 -4.75 -5.65 1.89
N GLY A 107 -5.50 -5.86 0.80
CA GLY A 107 -5.00 -5.63 -0.55
C GLY A 107 -4.66 -4.15 -0.79
N LEU A 108 -5.53 -3.24 -0.34
CA LEU A 108 -5.28 -1.79 -0.38
C LEU A 108 -4.03 -1.41 0.42
N ILE A 109 -3.91 -1.92 1.66
CA ILE A 109 -2.76 -1.63 2.53
C ILE A 109 -1.46 -2.17 1.92
N LEU A 110 -1.46 -3.42 1.45
CA LEU A 110 -0.27 -4.02 0.84
C LEU A 110 0.12 -3.26 -0.43
N GLY A 111 -0.85 -2.95 -1.29
CA GLY A 111 -0.61 -2.22 -2.53
C GLY A 111 0.01 -0.84 -2.29
N GLY A 112 -0.55 -0.05 -1.37
CA GLY A 112 0.00 1.26 -1.01
C GLY A 112 1.37 1.17 -0.32
N THR A 113 1.57 0.16 0.55
CA THR A 113 2.87 -0.07 1.20
C THR A 113 3.94 -0.40 0.16
N VAL A 114 3.65 -1.31 -0.77
CA VAL A 114 4.59 -1.71 -1.84
C VAL A 114 4.84 -0.57 -2.82
N GLY A 115 3.82 0.19 -3.21
CA GLY A 115 3.97 1.36 -4.08
C GLY A 115 4.94 2.40 -3.50
N ASN A 116 4.82 2.70 -2.21
CA ASN A 116 5.75 3.60 -1.53
C ASN A 116 7.14 2.98 -1.32
N LEU A 117 7.23 1.66 -1.14
CA LEU A 117 8.51 0.96 -1.03
C LEU A 117 9.29 0.98 -2.35
N ILE A 118 8.60 0.82 -3.48
CA ILE A 118 9.19 0.91 -4.83
C ILE A 118 9.85 2.28 -5.03
N ASP A 119 9.16 3.36 -4.66
CA ASP A 119 9.71 4.71 -4.80
C ASP A 119 10.96 4.90 -3.94
N ARG A 120 10.95 4.47 -2.68
CA ARG A 120 12.12 4.58 -1.79
C ARG A 120 13.35 3.87 -2.34
N PHE A 121 13.18 2.66 -2.87
CA PHE A 121 14.29 1.93 -3.49
C PHE A 121 14.82 2.59 -4.76
N ARG A 122 13.95 3.25 -5.54
CA ARG A 122 14.32 3.84 -6.83
C ARG A 122 14.84 5.27 -6.73
N LEU A 123 14.31 6.04 -5.79
CA LEU A 123 14.47 7.50 -5.74
C LEU A 123 15.15 7.99 -4.46
N GLY A 124 15.19 7.18 -3.39
CA GLY A 124 15.70 7.58 -2.07
C GLY A 124 14.59 8.08 -1.17
#